data_AF-A0A7X7LHT4-F1
#
_entry.id   AF-A0A7X7LHT4-F1
#
_cell.length_a   1.000
_cell.length_b   1.000
_cell.length_c   1.000
_cell.angle_alpha   90.00
_cell.angle_beta   90.00
_cell.angle_gamma   90.00
#
_symmetry.space_group_name_H-M   'P 1'
#
loop_
_entity.id
_entity.type
_entity.pdbx_description
1 polymer ?
#
loop_
_entity_poly.entity_id
_entity_poly.type
_entity_poly.pdbx_seq_one_letter_code
_entity_poly.pdbx_strand_id
1 'polypeptide(L)'
;MEVINTIGRRKKAIARVYVKPGNGVVTVNKRDYKEYFPTGILQYLVTQPFELTNRLGQFDVYANLDGGGIKGQAEALRHAISRAIVEM
;
A
#
# COMPACT_ATOMS: atom_id res chain seq x y z
N MET A 1 -12.51 -12.35 11.09
CA MET A 1 -11.58 -12.10 9.97
C MET A 1 -10.52 -11.17 10.50
N GLU A 2 -9.30 -11.66 10.64
CA GLU A 2 -8.18 -10.86 11.14
C GLU A 2 -7.82 -9.79 10.12
N VAL A 3 -7.73 -8.54 10.59
CA VAL A 3 -7.24 -7.42 9.80
C VAL A 3 -5.80 -7.19 10.24
N ILE A 4 -4.87 -7.35 9.31
CA ILE A 4 -3.44 -7.12 9.60
C ILE A 4 -3.19 -5.62 9.48
N ASN A 5 -2.72 -5.01 10.57
CA ASN A 5 -2.38 -3.59 10.63
C ASN A 5 -0.86 -3.41 10.62
N THR A 6 -0.34 -2.78 9.58
CA THR A 6 1.10 -2.53 9.47
C THR A 6 1.42 -1.07 9.23
N ILE A 7 2.68 -0.72 9.50
CA ILE A 7 3.21 0.61 9.27
C ILE A 7 4.43 0.56 8.36
N GLY A 8 4.48 1.51 7.43
CA GLY A 8 5.62 1.78 6.56
C GLY A 8 6.06 3.23 6.72
N ARG A 9 7.36 3.47 6.71
CA ARG A 9 7.91 4.83 6.84
C ARG A 9 9.03 5.01 5.84
N ARG A 10 9.05 6.15 5.15
CA ARG A 10 10.13 6.51 4.23
C ARG A 10 10.34 8.01 4.19
N LYS A 11 11.57 8.46 4.42
CA LYS A 11 11.89 9.89 4.60
C LYS A 11 10.97 10.51 5.67
N LYS A 12 10.16 11.49 5.31
CA LYS A 12 9.15 12.14 6.18
C LYS A 12 7.72 11.59 6.00
N ALA A 13 7.53 10.56 5.18
CA ALA A 13 6.22 9.98 4.89
C ALA A 13 5.95 8.77 5.78
N ILE A 14 4.72 8.69 6.29
CA ILE A 14 4.20 7.63 7.14
C ILE A 14 2.98 7.01 6.44
N ALA A 15 3.01 5.69 6.29
CA ALA A 15 1.93 4.88 5.75
C ALA A 15 1.40 3.96 6.84
N ARG A 16 0.12 4.08 7.18
CA ARG A 16 -0.60 3.12 8.02
C ARG A 16 -1.52 2.32 7.13
N VAL A 17 -1.36 1.00 7.12
CA VAL A 17 -2.08 0.11 6.21
C VAL A 17 -2.85 -0.93 6.98
N TYR A 18 -4.06 -1.19 6.52
CA TYR A 18 -4.92 -2.27 6.96
C TYR A 18 -5.12 -3.20 5.77
N VAL A 19 -4.71 -4.45 5.91
CA VAL A 19 -4.83 -5.47 4.87
C VAL A 19 -5.87 -6.50 5.31
N LYS A 20 -6.76 -6.84 4.40
CA LYS A 20 -7.73 -7.92 4.54
C LYS A 20 -7.72 -8.79 3.29
N PRO A 21 -7.95 -10.11 3.38
CA PRO A 21 -8.21 -10.93 2.20
C PRO A 21 -9.49 -10.45 1.49
N GLY A 22 -9.44 -10.31 0.16
CA GLY A 22 -10.51 -9.65 -0.60
C GLY A 22 -10.29 -9.65 -2.12
N ASN A 23 -10.84 -8.63 -2.79
CA ASN A 23 -10.94 -8.54 -4.26
C ASN A 23 -9.79 -7.75 -4.92
N GLY A 24 -8.76 -7.35 -4.16
CA GLY A 24 -7.64 -6.58 -4.72
C GLY A 24 -7.83 -5.07 -4.71
N VAL A 25 -8.78 -4.55 -3.92
CA VAL A 25 -9.09 -3.12 -3.89
C VAL A 25 -8.06 -2.37 -3.06
N VAL A 26 -7.34 -1.43 -3.66
CA VAL A 26 -6.36 -0.59 -2.96
C VAL A 26 -6.88 0.83 -2.85
N THR A 27 -7.21 1.26 -1.63
CA THR A 27 -7.65 2.62 -1.34
C THR A 27 -6.62 3.38 -0.52
N VAL A 28 -6.40 4.64 -0.89
CA VAL A 28 -5.44 5.55 -0.26
C VAL A 28 -6.16 6.83 0.13
N ASN A 29 -6.18 7.16 1.43
CA ASN A 29 -6.83 8.38 1.94
C ASN A 29 -8.28 8.56 1.41
N LYS A 30 -9.06 7.47 1.38
CA LYS A 30 -10.45 7.40 0.87
C LYS A 30 -10.61 7.62 -0.63
N ARG A 31 -9.53 7.58 -1.41
CA ARG A 31 -9.53 7.65 -2.87
C ARG A 31 -8.93 6.39 -3.46
N ASP A 32 -9.14 6.13 -4.75
CA ASP A 32 -8.45 5.03 -5.42
C ASP A 32 -6.95 5.30 -5.53
N TYR A 33 -6.12 4.26 -5.43
CA TYR A 33 -4.67 4.43 -5.49
C TYR A 33 -4.20 5.01 -6.83
N LYS A 34 -4.93 4.75 -7.93
CA LYS A 34 -4.61 5.31 -9.25
C LYS A 34 -4.87 6.80 -9.33
N GLU A 35 -5.89 7.28 -8.63
CA GLU A 35 -6.19 8.72 -8.52
C GLU A 35 -5.20 9.43 -7.59
N TYR A 36 -4.78 8.76 -6.51
CA TYR A 36 -3.82 9.33 -5.56
C TYR A 36 -2.40 9.41 -6.14
N PHE A 37 -2.01 8.40 -6.93
CA PHE A 37 -0.72 8.33 -7.59
C PHE A 37 -0.88 8.50 -9.10
N PRO A 38 -0.74 9.73 -9.65
CA PRO A 38 -1.04 10.01 -11.06
C PRO A 38 -0.05 9.36 -12.04
N THR A 39 1.15 9.03 -11.60
CA THR A 39 2.22 8.50 -12.46
C THR A 39 2.25 6.97 -12.40
N GLY A 40 2.30 6.31 -13.55
CA GLY A 40 2.38 4.84 -13.63
C GLY A 40 3.57 4.22 -12.88
N ILE A 41 4.70 4.93 -12.83
CA ILE A 41 5.89 4.51 -12.03
C ILE A 41 5.54 4.39 -10.55
N LEU A 42 4.74 5.31 -10.01
CA LEU A 42 4.35 5.29 -8.59
C LEU A 42 3.32 4.21 -8.31
N GLN A 43 2.39 3.99 -9.23
CA GLN A 43 1.43 2.89 -9.14
C GLN A 43 2.16 1.54 -9.14
N TYR A 44 3.15 1.38 -10.03
CA TYR A 44 4.00 0.19 -10.08
C TYR A 44 4.73 -0.07 -8.76
N LEU A 45 5.28 0.97 -8.12
CA LEU A 45 5.94 0.81 -6.82
C LEU A 45 5.00 0.25 -5.74
N VAL A 46 3.71 0.60 -5.78
CA VAL A 46 2.71 0.11 -4.82
C VAL A 46 2.32 -1.34 -5.11
N THR A 47 2.22 -1.72 -6.39
CA THR A 47 1.81 -3.08 -6.80
C THR A 47 2.94 -4.10 -6.81
N GLN A 48 4.19 -3.64 -6.94
CA GLN A 48 5.41 -4.46 -6.97
C GLN A 48 5.44 -5.60 -5.91
N PRO A 49 5.14 -5.38 -4.62
CA PRO A 49 5.17 -6.46 -3.64
C PRO A 49 4.12 -7.56 -3.88
N PHE A 50 2.95 -7.22 -4.44
CA PHE A 50 1.92 -8.20 -4.80
C PHE A 50 2.32 -9.02 -6.03
N GLU A 51 2.93 -8.36 -7.02
CA GLU A 51 3.43 -9.00 -8.24
C GLU A 51 4.54 -10.00 -7.91
N LEU A 52 5.51 -9.60 -7.08
CA LEU A 52 6.65 -10.44 -6.71
C LEU A 52 6.25 -11.68 -5.89
N THR A 53 5.13 -11.60 -5.17
CA THR A 53 4.61 -12.71 -4.36
C THR A 53 3.48 -13.48 -5.06
N ASN A 54 3.19 -13.20 -6.33
CA ASN A 54 2.08 -13.78 -7.11
C ASN A 54 0.72 -13.73 -6.38
N ARG A 55 0.51 -12.65 -5.62
CA ARG A 55 -0.67 -12.42 -4.77
C ARG A 55 -1.54 -11.24 -5.25
N LEU A 56 -1.37 -10.87 -6.52
CA LEU A 56 -2.18 -9.84 -7.16
C LEU A 56 -3.67 -10.20 -7.07
N GLY A 57 -4.49 -9.23 -6.64
CA GLY A 57 -5.94 -9.39 -6.59
C GLY A 57 -6.50 -10.16 -5.39
N GLN A 58 -5.67 -10.64 -4.47
CA GLN A 58 -6.10 -11.47 -3.33
C GLN A 58 -6.40 -10.68 -2.06
N PHE A 59 -5.97 -9.42 -1.99
CA PHE A 59 -5.99 -8.62 -0.77
C PHE A 59 -6.54 -7.23 -1.04
N ASP A 60 -7.48 -6.80 -0.20
CA ASP A 60 -7.89 -5.42 -0.14
C ASP A 60 -6.99 -4.65 0.84
N VAL A 61 -6.58 -3.46 0.43
CA VAL A 61 -5.65 -2.61 1.15
C VAL A 61 -6.31 -1.26 1.41
N TYR A 62 -6.37 -0.87 2.68
CA TYR A 62 -6.77 0.46 3.09
C TYR A 62 -5.58 1.18 3.70
N ALA A 63 -5.14 2.26 3.06
CA ALA A 63 -3.97 3.00 3.48
C ALA A 63 -4.33 4.44 3.87
N ASN A 64 -3.85 4.85 5.04
CA ASN A 64 -3.78 6.24 5.46
C ASN A 64 -2.33 6.71 5.34
N LEU A 65 -2.11 7.67 4.44
CA LEU A 65 -0.79 8.23 4.15
C LEU A 65 -0.72 9.67 4.65
N ASP A 66 0.36 10.01 5.33
CA ASP A 66 0.59 11.37 5.82
C ASP A 66 2.08 11.74 5.76
N GLY A 67 2.34 13.04 5.59
CA GLY A 67 3.68 13.62 5.57
C GLY A 67 4.49 13.39 4.30
N GLY A 68 5.55 14.18 4.13
CA GLY A 68 6.47 14.09 3.00
C GLY A 68 5.84 14.54 1.67
N GLY A 69 6.21 13.87 0.58
CA GLY A 69 5.66 14.10 -0.76
C GLY A 69 5.27 12.78 -1.42
N ILE A 70 4.55 12.86 -2.55
CA ILE A 70 3.90 11.72 -3.22
C ILE A 70 4.84 10.53 -3.45
N LYS A 71 6.07 10.76 -3.93
CA LYS A 71 7.06 9.68 -4.14
C LYS A 71 7.45 8.98 -2.84
N GLY A 72 7.68 9.75 -1.77
CA GLY A 72 8.02 9.19 -0.45
C GLY A 72 6.87 8.41 0.14
N GLN A 73 5.64 8.87 -0.07
CA GLN A 73 4.42 8.18 0.35
C GLN A 73 4.22 6.85 -0.40
N ALA A 74 4.46 6.80 -1.71
CA ALA A 74 4.41 5.56 -2.49
C ALA A 74 5.44 4.53 -1.98
N GLU A 75 6.68 4.95 -1.73
CA GLU A 75 7.72 4.07 -1.18
C GLU A 75 7.39 3.60 0.26
N ALA A 76 6.79 4.46 1.09
CA ALA A 76 6.34 4.10 2.43
C ALA A 76 5.20 3.07 2.37
N LEU A 77 4.23 3.28 1.46
CA LEU A 77 3.11 2.36 1.24
C LEU A 77 3.60 0.98 0.79
N ARG A 78 4.53 0.94 -0.17
CA ARG A 78 5.19 -0.30 -0.60
C ARG A 78 5.76 -1.07 0.58
N HIS A 79 6.48 -0.37 1.47
CA HIS A 79 7.12 -0.99 2.62
C HIS A 79 6.10 -1.54 3.64
N ALA A 80 4.98 -0.83 3.85
CA ALA A 80 3.90 -1.29 4.71
C ALA A 80 3.23 -2.56 4.16
N ILE A 81 2.95 -2.58 2.84
CA ILE A 81 2.38 -3.74 2.16
C ILE A 81 3.31 -4.95 2.26
N SER A 82 4.61 -4.77 2.00
CA SER A 82 5.58 -5.88 2.15
C SER A 82 5.58 -6.47 3.55
N ARG A 83 5.49 -5.64 4.59
CA ARG A 83 5.39 -6.12 5.98
C ARG A 83 4.10 -6.89 6.22
N ALA A 84 2.98 -6.38 5.71
CA ALA A 84 1.69 -7.06 5.84
C ALA A 84 1.71 -8.44 5.18
N ILE A 85 2.37 -8.60 4.03
CA ILE A 85 2.48 -9.90 3.34
C ILE A 85 3.35 -10.89 4.14
N VAL A 86 4.34 -10.42 4.89
CA VAL A 86 5.23 -11.27 5.70
C VAL A 86 4.56 -11.71 7.01
N GLU A 87 3.69 -10.86 7.56
CA GLU A 87 2.95 -11.10 8.80
C GLU A 87 1.69 -11.97 8.60
N MET A 88 1.43 -12.36 7.35
CA MET A 88 0.26 -13.10 6.88
C MET A 88 0.61 -14.53 6.51
#